data_AF-A7GIZ9-F1
#
_entry.id   AF-A7GIZ9-F1
#
_cell.length_a   1.000
_cell.length_b   1.000
_cell.length_c   1.000
_cell.angle_alpha   90.00
_cell.angle_beta   90.00
_cell.angle_gamma   90.00
#
_symmetry.space_group_name_H-M   'P 1'
#
loop_
_entity.id
_entity.type
_entity.pdbx_description
1 polymer ?
#
loop_
_entity_poly.entity_id
_entity_poly.type
_entity_poly.pdbx_seq_one_letter_code
_entity_poly.pdbx_strand_id
1 'polypeptide(L)'
;MERREIGKGNPIALLPLLIFLVVYVSIGVISRDFYAVPMSVPFLIAAMSALVMNRKETFSKKIDVFCEGSGNSNIILMCLIFILAGAFAQVAKDIGAVDSTVNLGLSILPSNILITGVFIIACFISLSIGSSMGTIVALAPMAVGISQKTGIILGLTLGAVISGAMFGDNLSMISDTTIAASRTQGCDLKDKFKTNFFIVLPAAIITAIIFSVITANKGTVLDGNYSYSLVKVLPYVSVLVAALLGGNVIIILCGGIAFSAVIGLYFGTFNIVGLFQSIGKGIGGMTELVIISLIIGGMVEVIKYNGGIDFLLNLIKSKVKSKRGAELGIALLVSVVDICTANNTIAIVMAGPIAKDIADKYDVDPRKSASLLDTFSCFCQGIIPYGAQLLAAAGIAKISPFAIMQYLYYPYLMGICALIAIIVGLPKFKNVTKVVEENVG
;
A
#
# COMPACT_ATOMS: atom_id res chain seq x y z
N MET A 1 7.19 -18.00 16.65
CA MET A 1 8.25 -17.22 15.95
C MET A 1 9.43 -17.15 16.89
N GLU A 2 10.54 -17.79 16.53
CA GLU A 2 11.81 -17.63 17.25
C GLU A 2 12.23 -16.15 17.23
N ARG A 3 12.72 -15.64 18.37
CA ARG A 3 13.30 -14.29 18.46
C ARG A 3 14.59 -14.27 17.64
N ARG A 4 14.61 -13.52 16.53
CA ARG A 4 15.86 -13.20 15.83
C ARG A 4 16.74 -12.36 16.76
N GLU A 5 17.95 -12.83 17.07
CA GLU A 5 18.94 -12.00 17.78
C GLU A 5 19.39 -10.85 16.86
N ILE A 6 19.36 -9.63 17.39
CA ILE A 6 19.68 -8.41 16.64
C ILE A 6 21.20 -8.21 16.68
N GLY A 7 21.84 -8.15 15.51
CA GLY A 7 23.28 -7.90 15.42
C GLY A 7 23.65 -6.46 15.79
N LYS A 8 24.97 -6.17 15.89
CA LYS A 8 25.47 -4.80 16.13
C LYS A 8 25.04 -3.78 15.06
N GLY A 9 24.66 -4.24 13.87
CA GLY A 9 24.22 -3.44 12.74
C GLY A 9 25.35 -2.77 11.97
N ASN A 10 25.11 -2.41 10.70
CA ASN A 10 26.06 -1.71 9.84
C ASN A 10 25.38 -0.50 9.14
N PRO A 11 25.74 0.74 9.48
CA PRO A 11 25.13 1.93 8.86
C PRO A 11 25.39 2.02 7.35
N ILE A 12 26.55 1.53 6.90
CA ILE A 12 26.95 1.61 5.50
C ILE A 12 25.95 0.82 4.65
N ALA A 13 25.38 -0.29 5.16
CA ALA A 13 24.45 -1.14 4.45
C ALA A 13 23.19 -0.42 3.92
N LEU A 14 22.87 0.78 4.41
CA LEU A 14 21.73 1.60 3.97
C LEU A 14 22.05 2.52 2.78
N LEU A 15 23.33 2.61 2.39
CA LEU A 15 23.78 3.44 1.28
C LEU A 15 23.00 3.21 -0.04
N PRO A 16 22.57 1.98 -0.41
CA PRO A 16 21.79 1.77 -1.63
C PRO A 16 20.51 2.61 -1.71
N LEU A 17 19.80 2.77 -0.58
CA LEU A 17 18.59 3.60 -0.53
C LEU A 17 18.90 5.08 -0.73
N LEU A 18 20.02 5.55 -0.18
CA LEU A 18 20.49 6.91 -0.38
C LEU A 18 20.92 7.14 -1.83
N ILE A 19 21.62 6.18 -2.44
CA ILE A 19 22.02 6.22 -3.86
C ILE A 19 20.79 6.31 -4.76
N PHE A 20 19.77 5.48 -4.51
CA PHE A 20 18.49 5.57 -5.22
C PHE A 20 17.92 6.99 -5.15
N LEU A 21 17.79 7.55 -3.94
CA LEU A 21 17.21 8.88 -3.73
C LEU A 21 18.02 9.97 -4.44
N VAL A 22 19.34 9.95 -4.31
CA VAL A 22 20.23 10.94 -4.92
C VAL A 22 20.17 10.86 -6.44
N VAL A 23 20.27 9.66 -7.02
CA VAL A 23 20.21 9.47 -8.48
C VAL A 23 18.86 9.94 -9.01
N TYR A 24 17.77 9.52 -8.39
CA TYR A 24 16.42 9.89 -8.83
C TYR A 24 16.19 11.41 -8.76
N VAL A 25 16.48 12.03 -7.60
CA VAL A 25 16.26 13.46 -7.40
C VAL A 25 17.16 14.30 -8.31
N SER A 26 18.44 13.94 -8.42
CA SER A 26 19.39 14.68 -9.27
C SER A 26 18.94 14.69 -10.72
N ILE A 27 18.54 13.53 -11.23
CA ILE A 27 18.02 13.39 -12.59
C ILE A 27 16.75 14.22 -12.78
N GLY A 28 15.77 14.12 -11.88
CA GLY A 28 14.52 14.87 -11.98
C GLY A 28 14.71 16.39 -11.95
N VAL A 29 15.69 16.88 -11.19
CA VAL A 29 16.06 18.30 -11.18
C VAL A 29 16.75 18.72 -12.48
N ILE A 30 17.68 17.90 -12.99
CA ILE A 30 18.43 18.18 -14.23
C ILE A 30 17.48 18.17 -15.44
N SER A 31 16.61 17.19 -15.54
CA SER A 31 15.62 17.08 -16.62
C SER A 31 14.49 18.10 -16.50
N ARG A 32 14.32 18.73 -15.32
CA ARG A 32 13.11 19.46 -14.92
C ARG A 32 11.83 18.65 -15.10
N ASP A 33 11.98 17.33 -15.15
CA ASP A 33 10.92 16.37 -15.40
C ASP A 33 11.24 15.07 -14.66
N PHE A 34 10.65 14.93 -13.48
CA PHE A 34 10.74 13.74 -12.64
C PHE A 34 10.11 12.48 -13.28
N TYR A 35 9.44 12.64 -14.44
CA TYR A 35 8.80 11.58 -15.21
C TYR A 35 9.66 11.14 -16.42
N ALA A 36 10.68 11.91 -16.79
CA ALA A 36 11.48 11.63 -17.98
C ALA A 36 12.36 10.38 -17.86
N VAL A 37 12.65 9.91 -16.64
CA VAL A 37 13.54 8.77 -16.42
C VAL A 37 12.78 7.58 -15.83
N PRO A 38 12.82 6.41 -16.50
CA PRO A 38 12.27 5.16 -15.97
C PRO A 38 12.82 4.84 -14.59
N MET A 39 11.93 4.61 -13.62
CA MET A 39 12.29 4.35 -12.22
C MET A 39 13.17 3.10 -12.07
N SER A 40 13.05 2.16 -13.01
CA SER A 40 13.85 0.94 -13.07
C SER A 40 15.36 1.21 -13.07
N VAL A 41 15.83 2.31 -13.68
CA VAL A 41 17.26 2.62 -13.78
C VAL A 41 17.87 3.06 -12.44
N PRO A 42 17.32 4.07 -11.72
CA PRO A 42 17.78 4.40 -10.37
C PRO A 42 17.74 3.21 -9.40
N PHE A 43 16.70 2.36 -9.47
CA PHE A 43 16.62 1.15 -8.64
C PHE A 43 17.70 0.14 -8.99
N LEU A 44 18.00 -0.06 -10.28
CA LEU A 44 19.08 -0.95 -10.70
C LEU A 44 20.44 -0.45 -10.20
N ILE A 45 20.72 0.85 -10.30
CA ILE A 45 21.98 1.44 -9.80
C ILE A 45 22.10 1.22 -8.28
N ALA A 46 21.01 1.42 -7.54
CA ALA A 46 20.97 1.16 -6.11
C ALA A 46 21.21 -0.32 -5.78
N ALA A 47 20.55 -1.25 -6.47
CA ALA A 47 20.77 -2.69 -6.30
C ALA A 47 22.22 -3.09 -6.60
N MET A 48 22.81 -2.57 -7.68
CA MET A 48 24.22 -2.82 -8.01
C MET A 48 25.15 -2.30 -6.92
N SER A 49 24.87 -1.13 -6.35
CA SER A 49 25.64 -0.61 -5.22
C SER A 49 25.57 -1.54 -4.01
N ALA A 50 24.40 -2.13 -3.72
CA ALA A 50 24.22 -3.09 -2.63
C ALA A 50 25.07 -4.35 -2.84
N LEU A 51 25.16 -4.86 -4.07
CA LEU A 51 25.93 -6.05 -4.43
C LEU A 51 27.45 -5.83 -4.38
N VAL A 52 27.92 -4.59 -4.61
CA VAL A 52 29.35 -4.25 -4.50
C VAL A 52 29.79 -4.09 -3.03
N MET A 53 28.85 -3.84 -2.13
CA MET A 53 29.12 -3.67 -0.70
C MET A 53 29.48 -4.99 0.01
N ASN A 54 29.94 -4.90 1.25
CA ASN A 54 30.39 -6.03 2.07
C ASN A 54 31.50 -6.86 1.39
N ARG A 55 32.73 -6.34 1.39
CA ARG A 55 33.90 -7.00 0.79
C ARG A 55 34.31 -8.33 1.45
N LYS A 56 33.71 -8.69 2.58
CA LYS A 56 33.99 -9.94 3.29
C LYS A 56 33.25 -11.14 2.69
N GLU A 57 32.20 -10.88 1.90
CA GLU A 57 31.37 -11.91 1.28
C GLU A 57 31.68 -12.02 -0.21
N THR A 58 31.55 -13.24 -0.75
CA THR A 58 31.72 -13.48 -2.19
C THR A 58 30.60 -12.82 -2.99
N PHE A 59 30.89 -12.43 -4.24
CA PHE A 59 29.88 -11.85 -5.11
C PHE A 59 28.73 -12.84 -5.37
N SER A 60 29.04 -14.13 -5.56
CA SER A 60 28.03 -15.18 -5.74
C SER A 60 27.05 -15.23 -4.57
N LYS A 61 27.54 -15.20 -3.32
CA LYS A 61 26.66 -15.25 -2.15
C LYS A 61 25.73 -14.05 -2.08
N LYS A 62 26.19 -12.86 -2.48
CA LYS A 62 25.35 -11.65 -2.51
C LYS A 62 24.27 -11.74 -3.58
N ILE A 63 24.58 -12.34 -4.72
CA ILE A 63 23.59 -12.63 -5.77
C ILE A 63 22.55 -13.62 -5.25
N ASP A 64 22.96 -14.67 -4.54
CA ASP A 64 22.01 -15.63 -3.95
C ASP A 64 21.05 -14.94 -2.98
N VAL A 65 21.56 -14.10 -2.08
CA VAL A 65 20.74 -13.30 -1.14
C VAL A 65 19.80 -12.36 -1.90
N PHE A 66 20.28 -11.72 -2.96
CA PHE A 66 19.45 -10.88 -3.81
C PHE A 66 18.33 -11.67 -4.50
N CYS A 67 18.62 -12.86 -5.02
CA CYS A 67 17.64 -13.74 -5.64
C CYS A 67 16.62 -14.26 -4.62
N GLU A 68 17.05 -14.61 -3.40
CA GLU A 68 16.16 -14.97 -2.29
C GLU A 68 15.19 -13.82 -1.94
N GLY A 69 15.69 -12.59 -1.86
CA GLY A 69 14.86 -11.40 -1.64
C GLY A 69 13.89 -11.14 -2.78
N SER A 70 14.35 -11.25 -4.02
CA SER A 70 13.51 -11.09 -5.22
C SER A 70 12.44 -12.17 -5.31
N GLY A 71 12.76 -13.39 -4.88
CA GLY A 71 11.88 -14.55 -4.82
C GLY A 71 10.99 -14.61 -3.58
N ASN A 72 10.99 -13.58 -2.72
CA ASN A 72 10.13 -13.54 -1.54
C ASN A 72 8.66 -13.66 -1.95
N SER A 73 7.89 -14.50 -1.25
CA SER A 73 6.50 -14.80 -1.59
C SER A 73 5.61 -13.55 -1.69
N ASN A 74 5.84 -12.51 -0.89
CA ASN A 74 5.08 -11.27 -0.95
C ASN A 74 5.39 -10.46 -2.22
N ILE A 75 6.67 -10.43 -2.62
CA ILE A 75 7.11 -9.75 -3.85
C ILE A 75 6.57 -10.49 -5.07
N ILE A 76 6.68 -11.82 -5.10
CA ILE A 76 6.13 -12.65 -6.18
C ILE A 76 4.61 -12.52 -6.26
N LEU A 77 3.91 -12.54 -5.11
CA LEU A 77 2.46 -12.33 -5.08
C LEU A 77 2.08 -10.96 -5.65
N MET A 78 2.81 -9.90 -5.30
CA MET A 78 2.60 -8.57 -5.87
C MET A 78 2.78 -8.57 -7.40
N CYS A 79 3.83 -9.21 -7.91
CA CYS A 79 4.07 -9.35 -9.35
C CYS A 79 2.91 -10.07 -10.05
N LEU A 80 2.40 -11.17 -9.48
CA LEU A 80 1.25 -11.89 -10.00
C LEU A 80 -0.01 -11.01 -10.03
N ILE A 81 -0.25 -10.26 -8.96
CA ILE A 81 -1.38 -9.33 -8.91
C ILE A 81 -1.25 -8.26 -10.01
N PHE A 82 -0.07 -7.67 -10.22
CA PHE A 82 0.13 -6.70 -11.31
C PHE A 82 -0.18 -7.30 -12.68
N ILE A 83 0.33 -8.50 -12.98
CA ILE A 83 0.09 -9.19 -14.25
C ILE A 83 -1.41 -9.38 -14.49
N LEU A 84 -2.13 -9.91 -13.49
CA LEU A 84 -3.57 -10.16 -13.59
C LEU A 84 -4.39 -8.86 -13.62
N ALA A 85 -3.98 -7.85 -12.86
CA ALA A 85 -4.59 -6.52 -12.86
C ALA A 85 -4.52 -5.87 -14.24
N GLY A 86 -3.33 -5.89 -14.86
CA GLY A 86 -3.10 -5.35 -16.19
C GLY A 86 -3.94 -6.06 -17.24
N ALA A 87 -3.97 -7.40 -17.19
CA ALA A 87 -4.81 -8.22 -18.06
C ALA A 87 -6.31 -7.87 -17.91
N PHE A 88 -6.83 -7.86 -16.68
CA PHE A 88 -8.22 -7.50 -16.40
C PHE A 88 -8.55 -6.10 -16.89
N ALA A 89 -7.73 -5.11 -16.53
CA ALA A 89 -7.95 -3.72 -16.91
C ALA A 89 -7.98 -3.52 -18.43
N GLN A 90 -7.10 -4.19 -19.16
CA GLN A 90 -7.06 -4.08 -20.62
C GLN A 90 -8.25 -4.78 -21.29
N VAL A 91 -8.61 -6.00 -20.88
CA VAL A 91 -9.78 -6.71 -21.42
C VAL A 91 -11.08 -5.97 -21.10
N ALA A 92 -11.24 -5.51 -19.85
CA ALA A 92 -12.39 -4.73 -19.42
C ALA A 92 -12.50 -3.39 -20.17
N LYS A 93 -11.36 -2.74 -20.45
CA LYS A 93 -11.33 -1.53 -21.29
C LYS A 93 -11.79 -1.82 -22.71
N ASP A 94 -11.27 -2.87 -23.34
CA ASP A 94 -11.57 -3.18 -24.74
C ASP A 94 -13.06 -3.51 -24.95
N ILE A 95 -13.71 -4.18 -23.98
CA ILE A 95 -15.17 -4.44 -24.04
C ILE A 95 -16.04 -3.21 -23.71
N GLY A 96 -15.45 -2.10 -23.25
CA GLY A 96 -16.16 -0.89 -22.81
C GLY A 96 -16.79 -1.01 -21.41
N ALA A 97 -16.30 -1.93 -20.57
CA ALA A 97 -16.77 -2.09 -19.19
C ALA A 97 -16.39 -0.90 -18.32
N VAL A 98 -15.18 -0.36 -18.50
CA VAL A 98 -14.71 0.85 -17.81
C VAL A 98 -15.66 2.01 -18.10
N ASP A 99 -15.88 2.32 -19.38
CA ASP A 99 -16.76 3.42 -19.80
C ASP A 99 -18.20 3.25 -19.30
N SER A 100 -18.76 2.04 -19.42
CA SER A 100 -20.13 1.76 -18.99
C SER A 100 -20.30 1.92 -17.48
N THR A 101 -19.31 1.48 -16.69
CA THR A 101 -19.34 1.58 -15.22
C THR A 101 -19.26 3.03 -14.77
N VAL A 102 -18.38 3.81 -15.40
CA VAL A 102 -18.22 5.24 -15.10
C VAL A 102 -19.48 6.02 -15.50
N ASN A 103 -20.05 5.75 -16.68
CA ASN A 103 -21.28 6.39 -17.13
C ASN A 103 -22.48 6.04 -16.24
N LEU A 104 -22.59 4.79 -15.78
CA LEU A 104 -23.60 4.41 -14.79
C LEU A 104 -23.42 5.19 -13.48
N GLY A 105 -22.18 5.28 -12.97
CA GLY A 105 -21.88 6.06 -11.76
C GLY A 105 -22.25 7.53 -11.90
N LEU A 106 -21.89 8.16 -13.03
CA LEU A 106 -22.23 9.57 -13.33
C LEU A 106 -23.73 9.80 -13.56
N SER A 107 -24.49 8.77 -13.97
CA SER A 107 -25.95 8.87 -14.13
C SER A 107 -26.72 8.86 -12.81
N ILE A 108 -26.11 8.31 -11.74
CA ILE A 108 -26.73 8.16 -10.42
C ILE A 108 -26.19 9.21 -9.43
N LEU A 109 -24.87 9.47 -9.49
CA LEU A 109 -24.18 10.36 -8.57
C LEU A 109 -23.76 11.65 -9.27
N PRO A 110 -24.04 12.82 -8.69
CA PRO A 110 -23.52 14.07 -9.23
C PRO A 110 -21.97 14.06 -9.17
N SER A 111 -21.34 14.64 -10.20
CA SER A 111 -19.88 14.60 -10.39
C SER A 111 -19.11 15.24 -9.22
N ASN A 112 -19.73 16.16 -8.48
CA ASN A 112 -19.17 16.84 -7.33
C ASN A 112 -18.96 15.94 -6.09
N ILE A 113 -19.63 14.79 -5.98
CA ILE A 113 -19.43 13.82 -4.87
C ILE A 113 -18.74 12.55 -5.33
N LEU A 114 -18.44 12.42 -6.62
CA LEU A 114 -17.97 11.17 -7.22
C LEU A 114 -16.63 10.70 -6.62
N ILE A 115 -15.67 11.61 -6.42
CA ILE A 115 -14.36 11.27 -5.83
C ILE A 115 -14.49 10.86 -4.37
N THR A 116 -15.32 11.56 -3.61
CA THR A 116 -15.67 11.17 -2.24
C THR A 116 -16.34 9.79 -2.22
N GLY A 117 -17.26 9.52 -3.16
CA GLY A 117 -17.88 8.21 -3.32
C GLY A 117 -16.86 7.11 -3.59
N VAL A 118 -15.90 7.35 -4.49
CA VAL A 118 -14.80 6.41 -4.77
C VAL A 118 -13.96 6.14 -3.51
N PHE A 119 -13.62 7.18 -2.75
CA PHE A 119 -12.91 7.03 -1.47
C PHE A 119 -13.70 6.16 -0.48
N ILE A 120 -15.00 6.43 -0.30
CA ILE A 120 -15.85 5.66 0.62
C ILE A 120 -16.00 4.21 0.18
N ILE A 121 -16.22 3.96 -1.12
CA ILE A 121 -16.28 2.60 -1.68
C ILE A 121 -14.95 1.88 -1.43
N ALA A 122 -13.81 2.55 -1.65
CA ALA A 122 -12.50 2.00 -1.36
C ALA A 122 -12.32 1.65 0.13
N CYS A 123 -12.79 2.49 1.05
CA CYS A 123 -12.79 2.19 2.49
C CYS A 123 -13.54 0.89 2.80
N PHE A 124 -14.78 0.76 2.31
CA PHE A 124 -15.61 -0.44 2.57
C PHE A 124 -15.01 -1.70 1.97
N ILE A 125 -14.54 -1.62 0.73
CA ILE A 125 -13.91 -2.76 0.05
C ILE A 125 -12.66 -3.19 0.78
N SER A 126 -11.79 -2.25 1.16
CA SER A 126 -10.55 -2.59 1.85
C SER A 126 -10.77 -3.16 3.24
N LEU A 127 -11.76 -2.65 3.99
CA LEU A 127 -12.19 -3.25 5.26
C LEU A 127 -12.71 -4.68 5.09
N SER A 128 -13.36 -4.98 3.96
CA SER A 128 -14.00 -6.27 3.72
C SER A 128 -13.03 -7.32 3.16
N ILE A 129 -12.21 -6.97 2.16
CA ILE A 129 -11.14 -7.83 1.64
C ILE A 129 -10.05 -8.03 2.70
N GLY A 130 -9.76 -6.98 3.47
CA GLY A 130 -8.60 -6.93 4.33
C GLY A 130 -7.27 -6.78 3.59
N SER A 131 -7.30 -6.28 2.36
CA SER A 131 -6.11 -5.98 1.56
C SER A 131 -6.22 -4.64 0.84
N SER A 132 -5.27 -3.76 1.08
CA SER A 132 -5.12 -2.51 0.32
C SER A 132 -4.82 -2.74 -1.16
N MET A 133 -3.90 -3.65 -1.45
CA MET A 133 -3.46 -3.96 -2.81
C MET A 133 -4.62 -4.47 -3.68
N GLY A 134 -5.41 -5.41 -3.15
CA GLY A 134 -6.59 -5.92 -3.84
C GLY A 134 -7.63 -4.83 -4.13
N THR A 135 -7.83 -3.93 -3.16
CA THR A 135 -8.76 -2.80 -3.31
C THR A 135 -8.32 -1.84 -4.41
N ILE A 136 -7.03 -1.48 -4.43
CA ILE A 136 -6.49 -0.56 -5.43
C ILE A 136 -6.61 -1.16 -6.82
N VAL A 137 -6.26 -2.43 -6.98
CA VAL A 137 -6.35 -3.10 -8.27
C VAL A 137 -7.79 -3.19 -8.78
N ALA A 138 -8.75 -3.43 -7.90
CA ALA A 138 -10.17 -3.47 -8.26
C ALA A 138 -10.71 -2.10 -8.70
N LEU A 139 -10.27 -1.02 -8.04
CA LEU A 139 -10.86 0.32 -8.21
C LEU A 139 -10.06 1.27 -9.11
N ALA A 140 -8.75 1.08 -9.27
CA ALA A 140 -7.90 1.96 -10.06
C ALA A 140 -8.33 2.08 -11.54
N PRO A 141 -8.74 1.00 -12.25
CA PRO A 141 -9.24 1.14 -13.61
C PRO A 141 -10.50 2.02 -13.70
N MET A 142 -11.38 1.92 -12.70
CA MET A 142 -12.56 2.77 -12.60
C MET A 142 -12.17 4.24 -12.34
N ALA A 143 -11.21 4.49 -11.45
CA ALA A 143 -10.68 5.84 -11.21
C ALA A 143 -10.05 6.46 -12.49
N VAL A 144 -9.32 5.66 -13.28
CA VAL A 144 -8.79 6.07 -14.58
C VAL A 144 -9.92 6.47 -15.53
N GLY A 145 -10.98 5.67 -15.62
CA GLY A 145 -12.15 5.99 -16.44
C GLY A 145 -12.86 7.27 -15.99
N ILE A 146 -13.02 7.45 -14.68
CA ILE A 146 -13.59 8.68 -14.09
C ILE A 146 -12.78 9.90 -14.52
N SER A 147 -11.46 9.85 -14.38
CA SER A 147 -10.57 10.94 -14.78
C SER A 147 -10.76 11.30 -16.27
N GLN A 148 -10.79 10.30 -17.14
CA GLN A 148 -10.93 10.49 -18.59
C GLN A 148 -12.27 11.10 -18.99
N LYS A 149 -13.36 10.78 -18.29
CA LYS A 149 -14.71 11.31 -18.58
C LYS A 149 -14.96 12.68 -17.98
N THR A 150 -14.44 12.94 -16.78
CA THR A 150 -14.75 14.14 -16.00
C THR A 150 -13.71 15.25 -16.16
N GLY A 151 -12.54 14.94 -16.73
CA GLY A 151 -11.41 15.86 -16.77
C GLY A 151 -10.75 16.09 -15.39
N ILE A 152 -11.22 15.41 -14.35
CA ILE A 152 -10.57 15.44 -13.03
C ILE A 152 -9.17 14.85 -13.17
N ILE A 153 -8.17 15.52 -12.60
CA ILE A 153 -6.78 15.07 -12.69
C ILE A 153 -6.61 13.64 -12.16
N LEU A 154 -5.93 12.80 -12.95
CA LEU A 154 -5.82 11.36 -12.71
C LEU A 154 -5.21 11.04 -11.33
N GLY A 155 -4.18 11.79 -10.94
CA GLY A 155 -3.57 11.64 -9.61
C GLY A 155 -4.57 11.81 -8.46
N LEU A 156 -5.56 12.71 -8.58
CA LEU A 156 -6.56 12.93 -7.54
C LEU A 156 -7.54 11.75 -7.44
N THR A 157 -8.00 11.23 -8.57
CA THR A 157 -8.90 10.06 -8.60
C THR A 157 -8.25 8.81 -8.01
N LEU A 158 -6.97 8.58 -8.31
CA LEU A 158 -6.19 7.47 -7.74
C LEU A 158 -5.84 7.73 -6.28
N GLY A 159 -5.54 8.99 -5.91
CA GLY A 159 -5.32 9.39 -4.53
C GLY A 159 -6.51 9.05 -3.64
N ALA A 160 -7.75 9.20 -4.14
CA ALA A 160 -8.96 8.78 -3.43
C ALA A 160 -9.06 7.26 -3.25
N VAL A 161 -8.75 6.48 -4.30
CA VAL A 161 -8.72 5.00 -4.23
C VAL A 161 -7.69 4.54 -3.20
N ILE A 162 -6.45 5.04 -3.28
CA ILE A 162 -5.37 4.65 -2.36
C ILE A 162 -5.71 5.11 -0.94
N SER A 163 -6.26 6.31 -0.77
CA SER A 163 -6.70 6.80 0.52
C SER A 163 -7.69 5.85 1.20
N GLY A 164 -8.71 5.37 0.49
CA GLY A 164 -9.68 4.44 1.06
C GLY A 164 -9.10 3.04 1.26
N ALA A 165 -8.21 2.60 0.36
CA ALA A 165 -7.50 1.33 0.50
C ALA A 165 -6.57 1.31 1.73
N MET A 166 -5.88 2.41 2.03
CA MET A 166 -5.05 2.55 3.23
C MET A 166 -5.88 2.63 4.51
N PHE A 167 -7.07 3.23 4.44
CA PHE A 167 -7.99 3.25 5.58
C PHE A 167 -8.42 1.84 5.98
N GLY A 168 -8.85 1.02 5.01
CA GLY A 168 -9.26 -0.35 5.31
C GLY A 168 -8.10 -1.26 5.72
N ASP A 169 -6.91 -1.10 5.15
CA ASP A 169 -5.70 -1.86 5.51
C ASP A 169 -5.34 -1.71 7.00
N ASN A 170 -5.39 -0.47 7.51
CA ASN A 170 -5.09 -0.15 8.91
C ASN A 170 -6.17 -0.64 9.89
N LEU A 171 -7.40 -0.83 9.42
CA LEU A 171 -8.55 -1.19 10.25
C LEU A 171 -9.02 -2.64 10.06
N SER A 172 -8.53 -3.36 9.06
CA SER A 172 -8.94 -4.73 8.83
C SER A 172 -8.52 -5.63 10.00
N MET A 173 -9.46 -6.38 10.57
CA MET A 173 -9.17 -7.36 11.63
C MET A 173 -8.55 -8.66 11.09
N ILE A 174 -8.62 -8.87 9.77
CA ILE A 174 -8.15 -10.09 9.09
C ILE A 174 -6.86 -9.85 8.28
N SER A 175 -6.32 -8.62 8.24
CA SER A 175 -5.10 -8.32 7.50
C SER A 175 -3.84 -8.85 8.19
N ASP A 176 -2.85 -9.24 7.38
CA ASP A 176 -1.56 -9.75 7.86
C ASP A 176 -0.84 -8.76 8.77
N THR A 177 -0.93 -7.46 8.47
CA THR A 177 -0.35 -6.38 9.30
C THR A 177 -1.00 -6.31 10.67
N THR A 178 -2.33 -6.40 10.74
CA THR A 178 -3.08 -6.38 11.98
C THR A 178 -2.77 -7.60 12.84
N ILE A 179 -2.69 -8.78 12.22
CA ILE A 179 -2.32 -10.02 12.90
C ILE A 179 -0.88 -9.95 13.41
N ALA A 180 0.07 -9.50 12.59
CA ALA A 180 1.47 -9.34 12.97
C ALA A 180 1.65 -8.34 14.11
N ALA A 181 1.01 -7.17 14.04
CA ALA A 181 1.12 -6.14 15.07
C ALA A 181 0.54 -6.64 16.41
N SER A 182 -0.66 -7.24 16.38
CA SER A 182 -1.33 -7.72 17.58
C SER A 182 -0.58 -8.89 18.23
N ARG A 183 -0.10 -9.85 17.42
CA ARG A 183 0.68 -11.00 17.92
C ARG A 183 2.04 -10.60 18.47
N THR A 184 2.75 -9.70 17.80
CA THR A 184 4.07 -9.25 18.28
C THR A 184 3.97 -8.49 19.60
N GLN A 185 2.90 -7.72 19.81
CA GLN A 185 2.71 -6.98 21.06
C GLN A 185 1.97 -7.78 22.14
N GLY A 186 1.24 -8.83 21.77
CA GLY A 186 0.48 -9.66 22.71
C GLY A 186 -0.84 -9.02 23.15
N CYS A 187 -1.56 -8.38 22.21
CA CYS A 187 -2.90 -7.83 22.46
C CYS A 187 -3.95 -8.46 21.52
N ASP A 188 -5.22 -8.34 21.88
CA ASP A 188 -6.31 -8.83 21.05
C ASP A 188 -6.55 -7.97 19.81
N LEU A 189 -6.90 -8.61 18.69
CA LEU A 189 -7.20 -7.94 17.41
C LEU A 189 -8.31 -6.89 17.56
N LYS A 190 -9.35 -7.20 18.34
CA LYS A 190 -10.50 -6.32 18.56
C LYS A 190 -10.12 -5.05 19.34
N ASP A 191 -9.18 -5.17 20.27
CA ASP A 191 -8.71 -4.06 21.08
C ASP A 191 -7.78 -3.13 20.29
N LYS A 192 -6.91 -3.72 19.45
CA LYS A 192 -6.14 -2.97 18.44
C LYS A 192 -7.07 -2.24 17.48
N PHE A 193 -8.10 -2.92 16.95
CA PHE A 193 -9.07 -2.32 16.03
C PHE A 193 -9.69 -1.05 16.60
N LYS A 194 -10.22 -1.11 17.82
CA LYS A 194 -10.81 0.06 18.50
C LYS A 194 -9.80 1.19 18.68
N THR A 195 -8.56 0.84 19.03
CA THR A 195 -7.47 1.80 19.20
C THR A 195 -7.15 2.52 17.90
N ASN A 196 -6.98 1.78 16.80
CA ASN A 196 -6.75 2.37 15.48
C ASN A 196 -7.93 3.22 15.05
N PHE A 197 -9.15 2.69 15.14
CA PHE A 197 -10.37 3.38 14.72
C PHE A 197 -10.50 4.75 15.40
N PHE A 198 -10.23 4.82 16.71
CA PHE A 198 -10.22 6.08 17.44
C PHE A 198 -9.20 7.09 16.89
N ILE A 199 -7.99 6.61 16.53
CA ILE A 199 -6.89 7.47 16.05
C ILE A 199 -7.14 7.94 14.61
N VAL A 200 -7.63 7.07 13.73
CA VAL A 200 -7.66 7.33 12.28
C VAL A 200 -9.02 7.78 11.73
N LEU A 201 -10.11 7.61 12.49
CA LEU A 201 -11.43 8.10 12.08
C LEU A 201 -11.44 9.61 11.77
N PRO A 202 -10.81 10.50 12.58
CA PRO A 202 -10.71 11.91 12.24
C PRO A 202 -10.02 12.15 10.88
N ALA A 203 -8.96 11.39 10.58
CA ALA A 203 -8.26 11.48 9.30
C ALA A 203 -9.17 11.11 8.12
N ALA A 204 -10.01 10.07 8.27
CA ALA A 204 -10.95 9.65 7.24
C ALA A 204 -12.05 10.70 6.99
N ILE A 205 -12.60 11.29 8.05
CA ILE A 205 -13.62 12.34 7.96
C ILE A 205 -13.03 13.57 7.25
N ILE A 206 -11.85 14.03 7.68
CA ILE A 206 -11.20 15.19 7.06
C ILE A 206 -10.88 14.91 5.59
N THR A 207 -10.43 13.69 5.26
CA THR A 207 -10.17 13.30 3.87
C THR A 207 -11.43 13.36 3.01
N ALA A 208 -12.57 12.84 3.50
CA ALA A 208 -13.84 12.91 2.79
C ALA A 208 -14.28 14.36 2.55
N ILE A 209 -14.07 15.24 3.52
CA ILE A 209 -14.33 16.69 3.39
C ILE A 209 -13.42 17.30 2.33
N ILE A 210 -12.11 17.03 2.38
CA ILE A 210 -11.13 17.56 1.41
C ILE A 210 -11.51 17.15 -0.01
N PHE A 211 -11.79 15.86 -0.25
CA PHE A 211 -12.20 15.41 -1.58
C PHE A 211 -13.47 16.11 -2.03
N SER A 212 -14.48 16.21 -1.16
CA SER A 212 -15.75 16.88 -1.49
C SER A 212 -15.57 18.35 -1.83
N VAL A 213 -14.70 19.07 -1.11
CA VAL A 213 -14.42 20.51 -1.36
C VAL A 213 -13.66 20.69 -2.67
N ILE A 214 -12.66 19.85 -2.95
CA ILE A 214 -11.88 19.93 -4.19
C ILE A 214 -12.75 19.66 -5.41
N THR A 215 -13.76 18.79 -5.29
CA THR A 215 -14.67 18.44 -6.38
C THR A 215 -15.92 19.31 -6.45
N ALA A 216 -16.26 20.04 -5.40
CA ALA A 216 -17.47 20.89 -5.34
C ALA A 216 -17.58 21.86 -6.52
N ASN A 217 -16.46 22.50 -6.91
CA ASN A 217 -16.42 23.49 -7.99
C ASN A 217 -15.93 22.93 -9.34
N LYS A 218 -15.60 21.63 -9.39
CA LYS A 218 -15.21 20.93 -10.64
C LYS A 218 -16.38 20.26 -11.34
N GLY A 219 -17.60 20.51 -10.86
CA GLY A 219 -18.83 20.21 -11.57
C GLY A 219 -18.98 21.13 -12.79
N THR A 220 -18.08 21.02 -13.77
CA THR A 220 -18.42 21.43 -15.13
C THR A 220 -19.57 20.53 -15.58
N VAL A 221 -20.71 21.17 -15.84
CA VAL A 221 -21.94 20.58 -16.37
C VAL A 221 -21.58 19.62 -17.49
N LEU A 222 -21.66 18.33 -17.22
CA LEU A 222 -21.64 17.30 -18.24
C LEU A 222 -23.11 17.03 -18.57
N ASP A 223 -23.68 17.88 -19.42
CA ASP A 223 -24.91 17.63 -20.18
C ASP A 223 -24.61 16.54 -21.22
N GLY A 224 -24.28 15.34 -20.72
CA GLY A 224 -23.94 14.18 -21.52
C GLY A 224 -25.04 13.15 -21.42
N ASN A 225 -25.52 12.66 -22.56
CA ASN A 225 -26.26 11.41 -22.62
C ASN A 225 -25.28 10.27 -22.21
N TYR A 226 -25.25 9.92 -20.92
CA TYR A 226 -24.39 8.87 -20.38
C TYR A 226 -24.91 7.49 -20.80
N SER A 227 -24.69 7.12 -22.06
CA SER A 227 -25.02 5.78 -22.54
C SER A 227 -24.14 4.75 -21.83
N TYR A 228 -24.78 3.78 -21.17
CA TYR A 228 -24.12 2.64 -20.54
C TYR A 228 -24.82 1.35 -20.91
N SER A 229 -24.08 0.24 -20.88
CA SER A 229 -24.64 -1.11 -21.00
C SER A 229 -24.49 -1.82 -19.68
N LEU A 230 -25.62 -2.18 -19.04
CA LEU A 230 -25.61 -2.90 -17.76
C LEU A 230 -24.81 -4.21 -17.84
N VAL A 231 -24.89 -4.92 -18.96
CA VAL A 231 -24.16 -6.17 -19.16
C VAL A 231 -22.65 -5.93 -19.09
N LYS A 232 -22.15 -4.85 -19.72
CA LYS A 232 -20.74 -4.49 -19.68
C LYS A 232 -20.26 -4.02 -18.30
N VAL A 233 -21.16 -3.62 -17.40
CA VAL A 233 -20.83 -3.23 -16.02
C VAL A 233 -20.62 -4.47 -15.12
N LEU A 234 -21.23 -5.61 -15.46
CA LEU A 234 -21.22 -6.81 -14.60
C LEU A 234 -19.83 -7.32 -14.22
N PRO A 235 -18.79 -7.30 -15.08
CA PRO A 235 -17.46 -7.74 -14.67
C PRO A 235 -16.90 -6.94 -13.49
N TYR A 236 -17.00 -5.60 -13.53
CA TYR A 236 -16.57 -4.76 -12.42
C TYR A 236 -17.42 -5.01 -11.17
N VAL A 237 -18.75 -5.06 -11.30
CA VAL A 237 -19.62 -5.35 -10.15
C VAL A 237 -19.30 -6.71 -9.54
N SER A 238 -19.04 -7.73 -10.34
CA SER A 238 -18.68 -9.06 -9.84
C SER A 238 -17.36 -9.05 -9.06
N VAL A 239 -16.35 -8.33 -9.56
CA VAL A 239 -15.07 -8.13 -8.88
C VAL A 239 -15.27 -7.40 -7.54
N LEU A 240 -16.07 -6.33 -7.53
CA LEU A 240 -16.35 -5.55 -6.32
C LEU A 240 -17.15 -6.36 -5.30
N VAL A 241 -18.15 -7.12 -5.73
CA VAL A 241 -18.95 -7.98 -4.84
C VAL A 241 -18.10 -9.11 -4.29
N ALA A 242 -17.32 -9.80 -5.13
CA ALA A 242 -16.44 -10.88 -4.67
C ALA A 242 -15.37 -10.36 -3.70
N ALA A 243 -14.86 -9.14 -3.92
CA ALA A 243 -14.01 -8.42 -2.99
C ALA A 243 -14.71 -8.14 -1.66
N LEU A 244 -15.94 -7.61 -1.68
CA LEU A 244 -16.73 -7.35 -0.47
C LEU A 244 -17.05 -8.62 0.32
N LEU A 245 -17.13 -9.77 -0.36
CA LEU A 245 -17.30 -11.08 0.27
C LEU A 245 -15.99 -11.68 0.80
N GLY A 246 -14.87 -10.94 0.76
CA GLY A 246 -13.57 -11.40 1.26
C GLY A 246 -12.86 -12.41 0.35
N GLY A 247 -13.19 -12.43 -0.94
CA GLY A 247 -12.55 -13.33 -1.91
C GLY A 247 -11.05 -13.07 -2.06
N ASN A 248 -10.29 -14.10 -2.41
CA ASN A 248 -8.87 -13.97 -2.70
C ASN A 248 -8.64 -13.12 -3.97
N VAL A 249 -7.72 -12.15 -3.89
CA VAL A 249 -7.44 -11.19 -4.97
C VAL A 249 -7.10 -11.88 -6.30
N ILE A 250 -6.30 -12.96 -6.28
CA ILE A 250 -5.93 -13.70 -7.50
C ILE A 250 -7.17 -14.33 -8.14
N ILE A 251 -8.02 -14.99 -7.33
CA ILE A 251 -9.26 -15.62 -7.80
C ILE A 251 -10.20 -14.56 -8.39
N ILE A 252 -10.34 -13.42 -7.71
CA ILE A 252 -11.18 -12.31 -8.15
C ILE A 252 -10.72 -11.79 -9.52
N LEU A 253 -9.42 -11.58 -9.72
CA LEU A 253 -8.89 -11.07 -10.99
C LEU A 253 -9.01 -12.08 -12.12
N CYS A 254 -8.70 -13.37 -11.87
CA CYS A 254 -8.92 -14.43 -12.85
C CYS A 254 -10.41 -14.51 -13.25
N GLY A 255 -11.31 -14.47 -12.29
CA GLY A 255 -12.76 -14.43 -12.52
C GLY A 255 -13.18 -13.19 -13.33
N GLY A 256 -12.64 -12.02 -13.00
CA GLY A 256 -12.90 -10.78 -13.73
C GLY A 256 -12.43 -10.81 -15.19
N ILE A 257 -11.25 -11.40 -15.45
CA ILE A 257 -10.74 -11.61 -16.81
C ILE A 257 -11.66 -12.56 -17.57
N ALA A 258 -11.99 -13.71 -16.98
CA ALA A 258 -12.84 -14.71 -17.61
C ALA A 258 -14.23 -14.15 -17.93
N PHE A 259 -14.84 -13.42 -17.00
CA PHE A 259 -16.14 -12.80 -17.21
C PHE A 259 -16.09 -11.72 -18.30
N SER A 260 -15.08 -10.86 -18.28
CA SER A 260 -14.87 -9.86 -19.34
C SER A 260 -14.63 -10.50 -20.70
N ALA A 261 -13.88 -11.62 -20.75
CA ALA A 261 -13.63 -12.38 -21.96
C ALA A 261 -14.92 -12.97 -22.55
N VAL A 262 -15.78 -13.57 -21.71
CA VAL A 262 -17.07 -14.12 -22.15
C VAL A 262 -17.94 -13.02 -22.76
N ILE A 263 -18.04 -11.86 -22.12
CA ILE A 263 -18.80 -10.72 -22.67
C ILE A 263 -18.18 -10.23 -23.98
N GLY A 264 -16.86 -10.07 -24.04
CA GLY A 264 -16.18 -9.58 -25.24
C GLY A 264 -16.34 -10.51 -26.44
N LEU A 265 -16.28 -11.82 -26.22
CA LEU A 265 -16.52 -12.84 -27.26
C LEU A 265 -17.99 -12.86 -27.68
N TYR A 266 -18.93 -12.83 -26.72
CA TYR A 266 -20.36 -12.87 -27.01
C TYR A 266 -20.84 -11.67 -27.82
N PHE A 267 -20.37 -10.45 -27.49
CA PHE A 267 -20.71 -9.23 -28.23
C PHE A 267 -19.80 -8.96 -29.43
N GLY A 268 -18.89 -9.89 -29.78
CA GLY A 268 -18.02 -9.76 -30.95
C GLY A 268 -17.03 -8.59 -30.89
N THR A 269 -16.68 -8.11 -29.69
CA THR A 269 -15.67 -7.04 -29.51
C THR A 269 -14.29 -7.51 -29.98
N PHE A 270 -13.97 -8.78 -29.72
CA PHE A 270 -12.77 -9.44 -30.21
C PHE A 270 -13.08 -10.93 -30.46
N ASN A 271 -12.27 -11.57 -31.29
CA ASN A 271 -12.22 -13.03 -31.40
C ASN A 271 -11.21 -13.61 -30.38
N ILE A 272 -11.01 -14.92 -30.39
CA ILE A 272 -10.07 -15.59 -29.46
C ILE A 272 -8.65 -14.98 -29.57
N VAL A 273 -8.14 -14.75 -30.79
CA VAL A 273 -6.81 -14.15 -30.98
C VAL A 273 -6.76 -12.74 -30.39
N GLY A 274 -7.79 -11.92 -30.64
CA GLY A 274 -7.91 -10.58 -30.07
C GLY A 274 -7.98 -10.57 -28.54
N LEU A 275 -8.62 -11.57 -27.93
CA LEU A 275 -8.61 -11.75 -26.48
C LEU A 275 -7.18 -11.96 -25.95
N PHE A 276 -6.42 -12.88 -26.55
CA PHE A 276 -5.03 -13.13 -26.13
C PHE A 276 -4.14 -11.89 -26.34
N GLN A 277 -4.34 -11.14 -27.43
CA GLN A 277 -3.64 -9.88 -27.66
C GLN A 277 -4.00 -8.81 -26.62
N SER A 278 -5.27 -8.70 -26.25
CA SER A 278 -5.74 -7.78 -25.21
C SER A 278 -5.12 -8.12 -23.84
N ILE A 279 -5.16 -9.40 -23.44
CA ILE A 279 -4.50 -9.89 -22.23
C ILE A 279 -3.00 -9.58 -22.28
N GLY A 280 -2.31 -9.94 -23.37
CA GLY A 280 -0.88 -9.70 -23.54
C GLY A 280 -0.49 -8.23 -23.47
N LYS A 281 -1.30 -7.34 -24.05
CA LYS A 281 -1.12 -5.89 -23.96
C LYS A 281 -1.29 -5.38 -22.52
N GLY A 282 -2.23 -5.95 -21.78
CA GLY A 282 -2.43 -5.67 -20.36
C GLY A 282 -1.23 -6.07 -19.51
N ILE A 283 -0.75 -7.30 -19.70
CA ILE A 283 0.46 -7.82 -19.02
C ILE A 283 1.69 -6.98 -19.37
N GLY A 284 1.91 -6.69 -20.65
CA GLY A 284 3.04 -5.89 -21.12
C GLY A 284 3.06 -4.48 -20.52
N GLY A 285 1.89 -3.91 -20.23
CA GLY A 285 1.77 -2.62 -19.55
C GLY A 285 2.24 -2.62 -18.10
N MET A 286 2.40 -3.79 -17.47
CA MET A 286 2.80 -3.93 -16.06
C MET A 286 4.24 -4.43 -15.88
N THR A 287 4.93 -4.80 -16.98
CA THR A 287 6.27 -5.40 -16.95
C THR A 287 7.29 -4.55 -16.21
N GLU A 288 7.28 -3.23 -16.41
CA GLU A 288 8.24 -2.35 -15.74
C GLU A 288 8.09 -2.42 -14.21
N LEU A 289 6.87 -2.47 -13.69
CA LEU A 289 6.61 -2.58 -12.26
C LEU A 289 7.00 -3.93 -11.69
N VAL A 290 6.78 -5.01 -12.44
CA VAL A 290 7.23 -6.35 -12.05
C VAL A 290 8.76 -6.36 -11.90
N ILE A 291 9.49 -5.76 -12.86
CA ILE A 291 10.95 -5.65 -12.80
C ILE A 291 11.39 -4.83 -11.59
N ILE A 292 10.80 -3.64 -11.39
CA ILE A 292 11.11 -2.77 -10.24
C ILE A 292 10.90 -3.51 -8.91
N SER A 293 9.80 -4.24 -8.79
CA SER A 293 9.45 -5.00 -7.59
C SER A 293 10.47 -6.06 -7.22
N LEU A 294 10.95 -6.81 -8.23
CA LEU A 294 11.99 -7.82 -8.04
C LEU A 294 13.32 -7.16 -7.63
N ILE A 295 13.71 -6.07 -8.30
CA ILE A 295 14.95 -5.33 -7.97
C ILE A 295 14.93 -4.82 -6.53
N ILE A 296 13.80 -4.24 -6.10
CA ILE A 296 13.62 -3.75 -4.73
C ILE A 296 13.69 -4.91 -3.75
N GLY A 297 12.94 -6.01 -4.00
CA GLY A 297 12.94 -7.19 -3.12
C GLY A 297 14.35 -7.73 -2.88
N GLY A 298 15.14 -7.89 -3.94
CA GLY A 298 16.53 -8.33 -3.82
C GLY A 298 17.43 -7.31 -3.12
N MET A 299 17.32 -6.03 -3.46
CA MET A 299 18.12 -4.97 -2.84
C MET A 299 17.88 -4.90 -1.33
N VAL A 300 16.62 -4.94 -0.90
CA VAL A 300 16.22 -4.89 0.51
C VAL A 300 16.78 -6.08 1.28
N GLU A 301 16.74 -7.29 0.71
CA GLU A 301 17.27 -8.47 1.40
C GLU A 301 18.80 -8.39 1.54
N VAL A 302 19.51 -7.82 0.56
CA VAL A 302 20.96 -7.54 0.69
C VAL A 302 21.24 -6.50 1.79
N ILE A 303 20.44 -5.44 1.89
CA ILE A 303 20.54 -4.42 2.96
C ILE A 303 20.35 -5.09 4.34
N LYS A 304 19.34 -5.95 4.45
CA LYS A 304 19.02 -6.69 5.67
C LYS A 304 20.12 -7.66 6.04
N TYR A 305 20.62 -8.46 5.10
CA TYR A 305 21.74 -9.37 5.29
C TYR A 305 23.00 -8.66 5.78
N ASN A 306 23.28 -7.47 5.25
CA ASN A 306 24.41 -6.65 5.65
C ASN A 306 24.22 -5.91 6.99
N GLY A 307 23.08 -6.06 7.67
CA GLY A 307 22.82 -5.49 9.00
C GLY A 307 22.36 -4.03 8.99
N GLY A 308 21.88 -3.49 7.86
CA GLY A 308 21.41 -2.11 7.78
C GLY A 308 20.19 -1.84 8.66
N ILE A 309 19.24 -2.79 8.66
CA ILE A 309 18.03 -2.73 9.48
C ILE A 309 18.40 -2.80 10.97
N ASP A 310 19.26 -3.74 11.36
CA ASP A 310 19.69 -3.92 12.75
C ASP A 310 20.36 -2.66 13.32
N PHE A 311 21.11 -1.91 12.50
CA PHE A 311 21.71 -0.63 12.90
C PHE A 311 20.65 0.41 13.27
N LEU A 312 19.63 0.58 12.43
CA LEU A 312 18.54 1.55 12.65
C LEU A 312 17.77 1.21 13.92
N LEU A 313 17.48 -0.06 14.12
CA LEU A 313 16.78 -0.57 15.29
C LEU A 313 17.56 -0.24 16.59
N ASN A 314 18.87 -0.49 16.62
CA ASN A 314 19.73 -0.19 17.77
C ASN A 314 19.86 1.32 18.03
N LEU A 315 20.01 2.10 16.96
CA LEU A 315 20.13 3.56 17.05
C LEU A 315 18.89 4.17 17.71
N ILE A 316 17.70 3.79 17.24
CA ILE A 316 16.43 4.32 17.75
C ILE A 316 16.22 3.88 19.21
N LYS A 317 16.45 2.60 19.53
CA LYS A 317 16.35 2.07 20.90
C LYS A 317 17.20 2.86 21.90
N SER A 318 18.41 3.29 21.50
CA SER A 318 19.33 4.05 22.37
C SER A 318 18.87 5.47 22.71
N LYS A 319 17.95 6.06 21.92
CA LYS A 319 17.50 7.45 22.06
C LYS A 319 16.23 7.59 22.90
N VAL A 320 15.52 6.50 23.17
CA VAL A 320 14.27 6.50 23.95
C VAL A 320 14.57 6.70 25.43
N LYS A 321 13.92 7.70 26.07
CA LYS A 321 14.12 8.04 27.50
C LYS A 321 12.84 8.19 28.33
N SER A 322 11.66 8.20 27.71
CA SER A 322 10.38 8.45 28.39
C SER A 322 9.25 7.65 27.72
N LYS A 323 8.08 7.54 28.37
CA LYS A 323 6.90 6.87 27.79
C LYS A 323 6.46 7.47 26.46
N ARG A 324 6.37 8.81 26.35
CA ARG A 324 6.12 9.48 25.06
C ARG A 324 7.24 9.27 24.06
N GLY A 325 8.50 9.30 24.53
CA GLY A 325 9.66 8.98 23.69
C GLY A 325 9.65 7.54 23.18
N ALA A 326 9.05 6.61 23.93
CA ALA A 326 8.91 5.21 23.58
C ALA A 326 7.86 5.02 22.49
N GLU A 327 6.71 5.69 22.60
CA GLU A 327 5.70 5.74 21.53
C GLU A 327 6.27 6.33 20.23
N LEU A 328 6.95 7.47 20.29
CA LEU A 328 7.65 8.05 19.14
C LEU A 328 8.76 7.13 18.60
N GLY A 329 9.47 6.45 19.50
CA GLY A 329 10.50 5.48 19.16
C GLY A 329 9.92 4.30 18.37
N ILE A 330 8.81 3.73 18.81
CA ILE A 330 8.10 2.62 18.13
C ILE A 330 7.61 3.06 16.75
N ALA A 331 6.97 4.24 16.69
CA ALA A 331 6.51 4.85 15.44
C ALA A 331 7.65 5.04 14.44
N LEU A 332 8.75 5.67 14.86
CA LEU A 332 9.92 5.88 14.01
C LEU A 332 10.57 4.56 13.59
N LEU A 333 10.63 3.60 14.51
CA LEU A 333 11.25 2.30 14.29
C LEU A 333 10.52 1.53 13.19
N VAL A 334 9.20 1.41 13.25
CA VAL A 334 8.46 0.72 12.18
C VAL A 334 8.47 1.51 10.89
N SER A 335 8.34 2.84 10.93
CA SER A 335 8.37 3.69 9.72
C SER A 335 9.67 3.55 8.96
N VAL A 336 10.80 3.57 9.66
CA VAL A 336 12.12 3.45 9.03
C VAL A 336 12.30 2.06 8.42
N VAL A 337 11.92 1.01 9.14
CA VAL A 337 12.01 -0.36 8.62
C VAL A 337 11.10 -0.51 7.40
N ASP A 338 9.89 0.01 7.45
CA ASP A 338 8.91 -0.03 6.36
C ASP A 338 9.36 0.73 5.12
N ILE A 339 9.88 1.95 5.27
CA ILE A 339 10.49 2.71 4.18
C ILE A 339 11.65 1.91 3.56
N CYS A 340 12.46 1.23 4.38
CA CYS A 340 13.54 0.39 3.88
C CYS A 340 13.02 -0.86 3.17
N THR A 341 11.96 -1.50 3.67
CA THR A 341 11.52 -2.82 3.17
C THR A 341 10.40 -2.76 2.15
N ALA A 342 9.74 -1.61 2.00
CA ALA A 342 8.54 -1.41 1.20
C ALA A 342 7.45 -2.45 1.46
N ASN A 343 7.38 -2.95 2.69
CA ASN A 343 6.50 -4.03 3.10
C ASN A 343 6.15 -3.87 4.58
N ASN A 344 4.96 -3.34 4.82
CA ASN A 344 4.40 -3.09 6.14
C ASN A 344 4.39 -4.33 7.04
N THR A 345 4.05 -5.50 6.52
CA THR A 345 4.00 -6.75 7.32
C THR A 345 5.39 -7.16 7.77
N ILE A 346 6.37 -7.16 6.85
CA ILE A 346 7.77 -7.47 7.16
C ILE A 346 8.33 -6.45 8.17
N ALA A 347 7.99 -5.17 7.99
CA ALA A 347 8.40 -4.11 8.89
C ALA A 347 7.87 -4.31 10.30
N ILE A 348 6.57 -4.60 10.45
CA ILE A 348 5.95 -4.90 11.76
C ILE A 348 6.60 -6.12 12.41
N VAL A 349 6.83 -7.21 11.67
CA VAL A 349 7.42 -8.43 12.23
C VAL A 349 8.86 -8.20 12.70
N MET A 350 9.66 -7.45 11.95
CA MET A 350 11.04 -7.14 12.34
C MET A 350 11.11 -6.12 13.48
N ALA A 351 10.25 -5.10 13.44
CA ALA A 351 10.15 -4.06 14.47
C ALA A 351 9.55 -4.58 15.78
N GLY A 352 8.63 -5.55 15.68
CA GLY A 352 7.73 -5.97 16.74
C GLY A 352 8.42 -6.38 18.05
N PRO A 353 9.41 -7.28 18.05
CA PRO A 353 10.12 -7.68 19.27
C PRO A 353 10.79 -6.50 20.00
N ILE A 354 11.36 -5.56 19.25
CA ILE A 354 12.04 -4.38 19.82
C ILE A 354 11.03 -3.37 20.31
N ALA A 355 9.95 -3.16 19.55
CA ALA A 355 8.84 -2.34 19.98
C ALA A 355 8.22 -2.87 21.28
N LYS A 356 8.13 -4.20 21.43
CA LYS A 356 7.69 -4.85 22.66
C LYS A 356 8.66 -4.59 23.81
N ASP A 357 9.96 -4.81 23.62
CA ASP A 357 10.98 -4.51 24.64
C ASP A 357 10.95 -3.03 25.09
N ILE A 358 10.74 -2.10 24.14
CA ILE A 358 10.60 -0.66 24.41
C ILE A 358 9.30 -0.40 25.18
N ALA A 359 8.19 -1.00 24.75
CA ALA A 359 6.88 -0.84 25.38
C ALA A 359 6.89 -1.34 26.83
N ASP A 360 7.44 -2.52 27.08
CA ASP A 360 7.53 -3.12 28.42
C ASP A 360 8.43 -2.27 29.35
N LYS A 361 9.55 -1.75 28.84
CA LYS A 361 10.48 -0.92 29.63
C LYS A 361 9.89 0.44 30.04
N TYR A 362 9.05 1.03 29.19
CA TYR A 362 8.51 2.38 29.40
C TYR A 362 7.00 2.38 29.70
N ASP A 363 6.42 1.22 30.01
CA ASP A 363 5.01 1.02 30.35
C ASP A 363 4.05 1.56 29.27
N VAL A 364 4.35 1.31 27.99
CA VAL A 364 3.42 1.62 26.88
C VAL A 364 2.41 0.48 26.77
N ASP A 365 1.10 0.81 26.75
CA ASP A 365 0.04 -0.19 26.64
C ASP A 365 0.24 -1.04 25.36
N PRO A 366 0.18 -2.38 25.42
CA PRO A 366 0.38 -3.25 24.26
C PRO A 366 -0.55 -2.93 23.08
N ARG A 367 -1.79 -2.48 23.34
CA ARG A 367 -2.75 -2.06 22.31
C ARG A 367 -2.30 -0.80 21.61
N LYS A 368 -1.73 0.14 22.37
CA LYS A 368 -1.13 1.36 21.83
C LYS A 368 0.10 1.03 21.00
N SER A 369 0.99 0.17 21.50
CA SER A 369 2.18 -0.28 20.76
C SER A 369 1.81 -0.95 19.44
N ALA A 370 0.83 -1.86 19.45
CA ALA A 370 0.36 -2.55 18.24
C ALA A 370 -0.27 -1.58 17.24
N SER A 371 -1.05 -0.62 17.76
CA SER A 371 -1.63 0.45 16.95
C SER A 371 -0.57 1.32 16.28
N LEU A 372 0.48 1.69 17.01
CA LEU A 372 1.58 2.50 16.48
C LEU A 372 2.36 1.74 15.40
N LEU A 373 2.69 0.47 15.64
CA LEU A 373 3.35 -0.39 14.66
C LEU A 373 2.57 -0.40 13.34
N ASP A 374 1.28 -0.73 13.41
CA ASP A 374 0.45 -0.89 12.21
C ASP A 374 0.13 0.44 11.52
N THR A 375 -0.18 1.49 12.28
CA THR A 375 -0.55 2.80 11.72
C THR A 375 0.63 3.48 11.05
N PHE A 376 1.81 3.45 11.66
CA PHE A 376 3.00 4.07 11.06
C PHE A 376 3.57 3.26 9.90
N SER A 377 3.46 1.92 9.91
CA SER A 377 3.76 1.13 8.70
C SER A 377 2.77 1.40 7.58
N CYS A 378 1.46 1.48 7.87
CA CYS A 378 0.45 1.75 6.84
C CYS A 378 0.60 3.17 6.26
N PHE A 379 0.90 4.14 7.13
CA PHE A 379 1.19 5.53 6.73
C PHE A 379 2.38 5.59 5.77
N CYS A 380 3.53 5.06 6.18
CA CYS A 380 4.75 5.11 5.39
C CYS A 380 4.58 4.35 4.07
N GLN A 381 4.05 3.12 4.13
CA GLN A 381 3.79 2.28 2.97
C GLN A 381 2.87 2.99 1.96
N GLY A 382 1.86 3.72 2.44
CA GLY A 382 0.93 4.44 1.60
C GLY A 382 1.56 5.61 0.85
N ILE A 383 2.67 6.19 1.33
CA ILE A 383 3.28 7.41 0.77
C ILE A 383 4.61 7.16 0.05
N ILE A 384 5.21 5.98 0.16
CA ILE A 384 6.48 5.70 -0.54
C ILE A 384 6.23 5.46 -2.05
N PRO A 385 6.99 6.13 -2.94
CA PRO A 385 6.82 6.02 -4.40
C PRO A 385 7.03 4.60 -4.95
N TYR A 386 7.70 3.75 -4.17
CA TYR A 386 8.03 2.37 -4.51
C TYR A 386 7.29 1.34 -3.64
N GLY A 387 6.28 1.78 -2.88
CA GLY A 387 5.38 0.89 -2.17
C GLY A 387 4.45 0.16 -3.13
N ALA A 388 4.11 -1.08 -2.79
CA ALA A 388 3.26 -1.96 -3.59
C ALA A 388 1.97 -1.28 -4.08
N GLN A 389 1.32 -0.54 -3.18
CA GLN A 389 0.03 0.09 -3.37
C GLN A 389 0.10 1.25 -4.37
N LEU A 390 1.13 2.09 -4.25
CA LEU A 390 1.32 3.21 -5.16
C LEU A 390 1.81 2.75 -6.52
N LEU A 391 2.71 1.75 -6.57
CA LEU A 391 3.12 1.11 -7.81
C LEU A 391 1.93 0.46 -8.53
N ALA A 392 1.02 -0.21 -7.82
CA ALA A 392 -0.19 -0.79 -8.40
C ALA A 392 -1.04 0.23 -9.14
N ALA A 393 -1.39 1.32 -8.46
CA ALA A 393 -2.21 2.38 -9.01
C ALA A 393 -1.50 3.06 -10.18
N ALA A 394 -0.22 3.38 -10.02
CA ALA A 394 0.61 4.00 -11.05
C ALA A 394 0.71 3.14 -12.31
N GLY A 395 0.87 1.83 -12.18
CA GLY A 395 0.92 0.89 -13.30
C GLY A 395 -0.35 0.85 -14.11
N ILE A 396 -1.48 0.63 -13.43
CA ILE A 396 -2.81 0.60 -14.05
C ILE A 396 -3.08 1.92 -14.80
N ALA A 397 -2.67 3.04 -14.20
CA ALA A 397 -2.86 4.37 -14.76
C ALA A 397 -1.80 4.79 -15.78
N LYS A 398 -0.68 4.06 -15.88
CA LYS A 398 0.49 4.42 -16.70
C LYS A 398 1.01 5.82 -16.42
N ILE A 399 1.08 6.20 -15.15
CA ILE A 399 1.67 7.46 -14.69
C ILE A 399 2.73 7.17 -13.62
N SER A 400 3.60 8.14 -13.33
CA SER A 400 4.54 7.96 -12.23
C SER A 400 3.83 8.03 -10.86
N PRO A 401 4.25 7.20 -9.88
CA PRO A 401 3.80 7.26 -8.49
C PRO A 401 3.74 8.67 -7.89
N PHE A 402 4.70 9.54 -8.24
CA PHE A 402 4.80 10.90 -7.72
C PHE A 402 3.62 11.80 -8.13
N ALA A 403 2.99 11.55 -9.28
CA ALA A 403 1.79 12.29 -9.69
C ALA A 403 0.60 12.04 -8.74
N ILE A 404 0.58 10.87 -8.10
CA ILE A 404 -0.47 10.46 -7.17
C ILE A 404 -0.15 10.93 -5.75
N MET A 405 1.14 10.95 -5.37
CA MET A 405 1.59 11.27 -4.01
C MET A 405 1.00 12.56 -3.44
N GLN A 406 0.95 13.63 -4.25
CA GLN A 406 0.39 14.92 -3.82
C GLN A 406 -1.10 14.88 -3.41
N TYR A 407 -1.82 13.80 -3.72
CA TYR A 407 -3.24 13.62 -3.45
C TYR A 407 -3.53 12.52 -2.41
N LEU A 408 -2.50 11.98 -1.74
CA LEU A 408 -2.62 10.96 -0.70
C LEU A 408 -3.05 11.57 0.65
N TYR A 409 -4.16 12.30 0.67
CA TYR A 409 -4.62 13.04 1.84
C TYR A 409 -4.81 12.13 3.06
N TYR A 410 -5.44 10.95 2.91
CA TYR A 410 -5.67 10.06 4.05
C TYR A 410 -4.36 9.52 4.65
N PRO A 411 -3.41 8.93 3.88
CA PRO A 411 -2.13 8.53 4.46
C PRO A 411 -1.44 9.64 5.24
N TYR A 412 -1.32 10.85 4.67
CA TYR A 412 -0.71 11.97 5.40
C TYR A 412 -1.47 12.35 6.67
N LEU A 413 -2.80 12.45 6.60
CA LEU A 413 -3.65 12.78 7.76
C LEU A 413 -3.63 11.68 8.82
N MET A 414 -3.51 10.42 8.43
CA MET A 414 -3.39 9.27 9.33
C MET A 414 -2.08 9.38 10.14
N GLY A 415 -0.96 9.68 9.48
CA GLY A 415 0.32 9.94 10.16
C GLY A 415 0.23 11.14 11.11
N ILE A 416 -0.40 12.23 10.69
CA ILE A 416 -0.61 13.43 11.54
C ILE A 416 -1.48 13.10 12.75
N CYS A 417 -2.60 12.41 12.57
CA CYS A 417 -3.50 12.02 13.67
C CYS A 417 -2.81 11.07 14.65
N ALA A 418 -2.00 10.12 14.15
CA ALA A 418 -1.21 9.23 14.99
C ALA A 418 -0.15 9.99 15.81
N LEU A 419 0.55 10.96 15.21
CA LEU A 419 1.49 11.84 15.92
C LEU A 419 0.80 12.69 16.99
N ILE A 420 -0.35 13.29 16.67
CA ILE A 420 -1.17 14.03 17.64
C ILE A 420 -1.59 13.12 18.79
N ALA A 421 -2.01 11.88 18.49
CA ALA A 421 -2.39 10.91 19.51
C ALA A 421 -1.24 10.61 20.48
N ILE A 422 0.00 10.51 20.00
CA ILE A 422 1.20 10.35 20.85
C ILE A 422 1.44 11.60 21.72
N ILE A 423 1.37 12.80 21.13
CA ILE A 423 1.65 14.06 21.83
C ILE A 423 0.62 14.29 22.95
N VAL A 424 -0.67 14.08 22.65
CA VAL A 424 -1.78 14.27 23.60
C VAL A 424 -1.87 13.11 24.60
N GLY A 425 -1.33 11.94 24.28
CA GLY A 425 -1.40 10.73 25.12
C GLY A 425 -2.77 10.05 25.04
N LEU A 426 -3.33 9.96 23.83
CA LEU A 426 -4.60 9.29 23.53
C LEU A 426 -4.37 8.03 22.67
N PRO A 427 -5.25 7.02 22.73
CA PRO A 427 -6.31 6.85 23.74
C PRO A 427 -5.72 6.49 25.12
N LYS A 428 -6.37 6.97 26.18
CA LYS A 428 -6.03 6.59 27.56
C LYS A 428 -6.71 5.27 27.90
N PHE A 429 -5.93 4.27 28.25
CA PHE A 429 -6.45 3.00 28.72
C PHE A 429 -6.56 3.00 30.25
N LYS A 430 -7.68 2.51 30.78
CA LYS A 430 -7.73 2.19 32.21
C LYS A 430 -6.84 0.98 32.46
N ASN A 431 -5.99 1.06 33.48
CA ASN A 431 -5.18 -0.09 33.90
C ASN A 431 -6.12 -1.25 34.23
N VAL A 432 -6.02 -2.34 33.45
CA VAL A 432 -6.51 -3.62 33.92
C VAL A 432 -5.50 -4.04 34.99
N THR A 433 -5.89 -3.94 36.25
CA THR A 433 -5.13 -4.49 37.37
C THR A 433 -4.70 -5.89 36.98
N LYS A 434 -3.38 -6.13 36.90
CA LYS A 434 -2.85 -7.48 36.84
C LYS A 434 -3.39 -8.20 38.08
N VAL A 435 -4.35 -9.10 37.91
CA VAL A 435 -4.73 -10.06 38.93
C VAL A 435 -3.55 -11.01 39.03
N VAL A 436 -2.60 -10.68 39.90
CA VAL A 436 -1.50 -11.55 40.30
C VAL A 436 -2.02 -12.34 41.50
N GLU A 437 -2.09 -13.66 41.31
CA GLU A 437 -1.96 -14.70 42.33
C GLU A 437 -2.77 -14.57 43.63
N GLU A 438 -3.98 -15.13 43.62
CA GLU A 438 -4.52 -15.85 44.80
C GLU A 438 -5.17 -17.13 44.29
N ASN A 439 -4.36 -18.19 44.16
CA ASN A 439 -4.80 -19.59 44.21
C ASN A 439 -3.57 -20.46 44.52
N VAL A 440 -2.96 -20.17 45.67
CA VAL A 440 -2.28 -21.18 46.48
C VAL A 440 -2.95 -21.12 47.84
N GLY A 441 -3.86 -22.06 48.07
CA GLY A 441 -4.50 -22.36 49.33
C GLY A 441 -4.70 -23.86 49.39
#